data_AF-A0AAE8MKR3-F1
#
_entry.id   AF-A0AAE8MKR3-F1
#
_cell.length_a   1.000
_cell.length_b   1.000
_cell.length_c   1.000
_cell.angle_alpha   90.00
_cell.angle_beta   90.00
_cell.angle_gamma   90.00
#
_symmetry.space_group_name_H-M   'P 1'
#
loop_
_entity.id
_entity.type
_entity.pdbx_description
1 polymer ?
#
loop_
_entity_poly.entity_id
_entity_poly.type
_entity_poly.pdbx_seq_one_letter_code
_entity_poly.pdbx_strand_id
1 'polypeptide(L)'
;MFDRIKSKFSANKPTVDSKKQFGNFDMGNSNTTPSYGSNNPFLDIPNEAPPAYEPTPKSSNLDIPRRAGSPAPSITSVTSAEDKHAFLSTFDTIFVIDDSSSMAGRLWQEVHEVLSTIAPICTSHDPDGIDIYFLNHRSSNVGSGTQAPGGYYQIRNVNQVQRLFESVRPCGSTTTGTRLQSILKPYVSHISRRAENIDSTKPVNIIVITDGCPTDDPESIITHHAKNLDKIKAPPHQVGIQFFQVGNALGATKALRELDDDLVEQGIRDMVDTATWNSSTSDNSQTLSAEGILKVVLGAVVRRLDRRATRGDPQGRSY
;
A
#
# COMPACT_ATOMS: atom_id res chain seq x y z
N MET A 1 -46.77 23.39 -30.96
CA MET A 1 -46.02 24.09 -32.03
C MET A 1 -44.55 23.71 -31.82
N PHE A 2 -44.01 22.66 -32.45
CA PHE A 2 -43.51 22.59 -33.84
C PHE A 2 -42.50 23.74 -34.09
N ASP A 3 -41.21 23.59 -34.43
CA ASP A 3 -40.40 22.62 -35.21
C ASP A 3 -38.92 22.71 -34.73
N ARG A 4 -37.99 21.73 -34.75
CA ARG A 4 -37.40 20.82 -35.75
C ARG A 4 -36.67 21.50 -36.93
N ILE A 5 -35.36 21.23 -37.07
CA ILE A 5 -34.51 21.04 -38.29
C ILE A 5 -33.02 20.97 -37.79
N LYS A 6 -32.32 19.82 -37.73
CA LYS A 6 -31.51 19.10 -38.76
C LYS A 6 -30.55 20.02 -39.54
N SER A 7 -29.33 19.69 -39.98
CA SER A 7 -28.33 18.62 -39.88
C SER A 7 -27.09 19.15 -40.64
N LYS A 8 -25.89 18.59 -40.44
CA LYS A 8 -25.01 18.05 -41.50
C LYS A 8 -23.59 17.75 -40.98
N PHE A 9 -23.22 16.48 -41.14
CA PHE A 9 -21.86 15.96 -41.19
C PHE A 9 -21.15 16.44 -42.47
N SER A 10 -19.81 16.61 -42.42
CA SER A 10 -18.93 16.05 -43.45
C SER A 10 -17.48 15.95 -42.97
N ALA A 11 -16.89 14.80 -43.25
CA ALA A 11 -15.52 14.40 -42.97
C ALA A 11 -14.49 15.14 -43.83
N ASN A 12 -13.23 15.17 -43.36
CA ASN A 12 -12.05 15.15 -44.22
C ASN A 12 -10.87 14.48 -43.48
N LYS A 13 -10.25 13.52 -44.15
CA LYS A 13 -9.01 12.81 -43.79
C LYS A 13 -7.98 13.03 -44.95
N PRO A 14 -6.71 12.61 -44.84
CA PRO A 14 -5.55 13.49 -45.02
C PRO A 14 -4.69 13.15 -46.25
N THR A 15 -3.76 14.04 -46.58
CA THR A 15 -2.59 13.81 -47.47
C THR A 15 -1.47 14.79 -47.06
N VAL A 16 -0.15 14.63 -47.25
CA VAL A 16 0.83 13.57 -47.59
C VAL A 16 2.21 14.25 -47.40
N ASP A 17 3.26 13.47 -47.07
CA ASP A 17 4.72 13.67 -47.24
C ASP A 17 5.47 14.86 -46.61
N SER A 18 6.55 14.56 -45.88
CA SER A 18 7.93 14.64 -46.44
C SER A 18 9.00 14.23 -45.41
N LYS A 19 9.98 13.45 -45.89
CA LYS A 19 11.16 12.91 -45.20
C LYS A 19 12.40 13.46 -45.91
N LYS A 20 13.50 13.73 -45.16
CA LYS A 20 14.92 14.08 -45.54
C LYS A 20 15.32 15.46 -45.03
N GLN A 21 16.56 15.79 -44.66
CA GLN A 21 17.84 15.15 -44.33
C GLN A 21 18.75 16.29 -43.82
N PHE A 22 19.97 15.94 -43.37
CA PHE A 22 21.15 16.80 -43.09
C PHE A 22 21.23 17.42 -41.68
N GLY A 23 22.34 17.31 -40.93
CA GLY A 23 23.66 16.79 -41.28
C GLY A 23 24.54 16.55 -40.04
N ASN A 24 25.47 15.60 -40.20
CA ASN A 24 26.67 15.42 -39.38
C ASN A 24 27.61 16.61 -39.57
N PHE A 25 28.26 17.06 -38.49
CA PHE A 25 29.64 17.52 -38.54
C PHE A 25 30.42 16.94 -37.36
N ASP A 26 31.64 16.57 -37.70
CA ASP A 26 32.58 15.68 -37.03
C ASP A 26 33.78 16.48 -36.51
N MET A 27 34.53 15.82 -35.61
CA MET A 27 35.93 16.03 -35.20
C MET A 27 36.36 17.25 -34.38
N GLY A 28 37.15 16.96 -33.34
CA GLY A 28 38.09 17.93 -32.78
C GLY A 28 38.74 17.55 -31.45
N ASN A 29 39.46 16.43 -31.38
CA ASN A 29 40.38 16.10 -30.28
C ASN A 29 41.64 16.99 -30.37
N SER A 30 42.06 17.65 -29.28
CA SER A 30 43.46 18.06 -29.10
C SER A 30 43.82 18.25 -27.63
N ASN A 31 44.83 17.49 -27.21
CA ASN A 31 45.61 17.69 -25.99
C ASN A 31 46.59 18.85 -26.19
N THR A 32 46.63 19.81 -25.26
CA THR A 32 47.82 20.61 -24.95
C THR A 32 47.71 21.24 -23.57
N THR A 33 48.65 20.90 -22.69
CA THR A 33 48.97 21.62 -21.45
C THR A 33 49.85 22.84 -21.76
N PRO A 34 49.72 23.90 -20.95
CA PRO A 34 50.90 24.59 -20.45
C PRO A 34 50.85 24.83 -18.93
N SER A 35 52.01 24.59 -18.30
CA SER A 35 52.35 24.93 -16.92
C SER A 35 52.54 26.43 -16.76
N TYR A 36 52.00 27.03 -15.69
CA TYR A 36 52.66 28.06 -14.87
C TYR A 36 51.88 28.34 -13.56
N GLY A 37 52.58 28.14 -12.44
CA GLY A 37 52.55 28.92 -11.19
C GLY A 37 51.22 29.24 -10.50
N SER A 38 50.89 28.48 -9.46
CA SER A 38 50.05 28.98 -8.35
C SER A 38 50.51 28.38 -7.02
N ASN A 39 50.84 29.28 -6.10
CA ASN A 39 51.32 29.03 -4.75
C ASN A 39 50.26 28.30 -3.91
N ASN A 40 50.61 27.14 -3.34
CA ASN A 40 49.82 26.44 -2.31
C ASN A 40 50.56 26.50 -0.96
N PRO A 41 49.97 27.08 0.11
CA PRO A 41 50.63 27.31 1.40
C PRO A 41 50.45 26.14 2.38
N PHE A 42 50.47 24.88 1.92
CA PHE A 42 50.17 23.71 2.75
C PHE A 42 51.23 22.61 2.62
N LEU A 43 52.51 22.97 2.80
CA LEU A 43 53.59 22.01 3.01
C LEU A 43 54.58 22.57 4.03
N ASP A 44 54.22 22.51 5.31
CA ASP A 44 55.19 22.45 6.41
C ASP A 44 54.97 21.13 7.14
N ILE A 45 55.96 20.24 7.05
CA ILE A 45 56.04 18.99 7.81
C ILE A 45 57.02 19.25 8.96
N PRO A 46 56.57 19.31 10.23
CA PRO A 46 57.48 19.21 11.36
C PRO A 46 57.82 17.73 11.58
N ASN A 47 59.10 17.40 11.38
CA ASN A 47 59.71 16.14 11.73
C ASN A 47 59.98 16.13 13.25
N GLU A 48 59.02 15.68 14.06
CA GLU A 48 59.25 15.37 15.47
C GLU A 48 58.38 14.18 15.92
N ALA A 49 59.02 13.16 16.48
CA ALA A 49 58.33 11.98 17.00
C ALA A 49 57.62 12.32 18.33
N PRO A 50 56.38 11.88 18.56
CA PRO A 50 55.66 12.19 19.80
C PRO A 50 56.28 11.46 21.01
N PRO A 51 56.22 12.06 22.21
CA PRO A 51 56.75 11.46 23.43
C PRO A 51 55.97 10.21 23.85
N ALA A 52 56.65 9.28 24.51
CA ALA A 52 56.05 8.07 25.07
C ALA A 52 55.07 8.43 26.20
N TYR A 53 53.82 7.98 26.08
CA TYR A 53 52.80 8.18 27.12
C TYR A 53 52.97 7.14 28.25
N GLU A 54 53.12 7.64 29.47
CA GLU A 54 52.97 6.86 30.70
C GLU A 54 51.49 6.52 30.99
N PRO A 55 51.18 5.37 31.59
CA PRO A 55 49.81 4.96 31.88
C PRO A 55 49.26 5.69 33.12
N THR A 56 48.17 6.44 32.96
CA THR A 56 47.39 7.03 34.07
C THR A 56 45.97 6.45 34.13
N PRO A 57 45.34 6.45 35.33
CA PRO A 57 44.40 5.41 35.75
C PRO A 57 42.97 5.61 35.27
N LYS A 58 42.23 4.50 35.18
CA LYS A 58 40.81 4.43 34.83
C LYS A 58 39.99 5.36 35.73
N SER A 59 39.37 6.38 35.12
CA SER A 59 38.31 7.17 35.74
C SER A 59 36.96 6.82 35.12
N SER A 60 35.96 6.86 35.99
CA SER A 60 34.61 6.33 35.91
C SER A 60 33.73 6.88 34.78
N ASN A 61 32.90 5.99 34.22
CA ASN A 61 31.80 6.29 33.31
C ASN A 61 30.93 7.45 33.81
N LEU A 62 30.78 8.49 32.97
CA LEU A 62 29.68 9.44 33.05
C LEU A 62 28.75 9.16 31.86
N ASP A 63 27.59 8.58 32.19
CA ASP A 63 26.53 8.24 31.25
C ASP A 63 25.89 9.51 30.65
N ILE A 64 26.17 9.76 29.37
CA ILE A 64 25.37 10.67 28.54
C ILE A 64 24.41 9.78 27.75
N PRO A 65 23.08 9.85 27.95
CA PRO A 65 22.16 9.00 27.23
C PRO A 65 22.10 9.45 25.76
N ARG A 66 22.80 8.69 24.89
CA ARG A 66 22.49 8.67 23.46
C ARG A 66 21.05 8.20 23.33
N ARG A 67 20.17 9.04 22.80
CA ARG A 67 18.80 8.68 22.41
C ARG A 67 18.87 7.60 21.33
N ALA A 68 18.89 6.35 21.76
CA ALA A 68 18.65 5.21 20.89
C ALA A 68 17.26 5.43 20.26
N GLY A 69 17.19 5.40 18.94
CA GLY A 69 15.90 5.29 18.26
C GLY A 69 15.19 4.08 18.83
N SER A 70 13.96 4.25 19.32
CA SER A 70 13.17 3.16 19.88
C SER A 70 13.13 2.01 18.87
N PRO A 71 13.46 0.77 19.26
CA PRO A 71 13.33 -0.36 18.37
C PRO A 71 11.85 -0.46 18.00
N ALA A 72 11.58 -0.38 16.70
CA ALA A 72 10.22 -0.46 16.20
C ALA A 72 9.68 -1.89 16.39
N PRO A 73 8.39 -2.02 16.75
CA PRO A 73 7.83 -3.27 17.22
C PRO A 73 7.88 -4.40 16.18
N SER A 74 8.18 -5.62 16.64
CA SER A 74 7.99 -6.88 15.92
C SER A 74 6.68 -7.55 16.37
N ILE A 75 6.04 -8.41 15.57
CA ILE A 75 4.77 -9.01 16.01
C ILE A 75 4.95 -9.86 17.28
N THR A 76 6.11 -10.48 17.47
CA THR A 76 6.48 -11.16 18.74
C THR A 76 6.60 -10.21 19.93
N SER A 77 6.77 -8.91 19.69
CA SER A 77 6.75 -7.87 20.71
C SER A 77 5.39 -7.15 20.83
N VAL A 78 4.46 -7.33 19.88
CA VAL A 78 3.14 -6.67 19.87
C VAL A 78 2.02 -7.65 20.21
N THR A 79 2.10 -8.88 19.72
CA THR A 79 1.17 -9.98 20.02
C THR A 79 1.77 -10.89 21.08
N SER A 80 1.05 -11.06 22.18
CA SER A 80 1.33 -12.12 23.15
C SER A 80 0.42 -13.32 22.86
N ALA A 81 0.68 -14.46 23.49
CA ALA A 81 -0.26 -15.59 23.43
C ALA A 81 -1.67 -15.22 23.96
N GLU A 82 -1.82 -14.12 24.69
CA GLU A 82 -3.07 -13.60 25.25
C GLU A 82 -3.82 -12.64 24.32
N ASP A 83 -3.14 -11.94 23.40
CA ASP A 83 -3.79 -11.03 22.45
C ASP A 83 -3.25 -11.21 21.01
N LYS A 84 -3.98 -12.04 20.25
CA LYS A 84 -3.71 -12.36 18.85
C LYS A 84 -4.04 -11.21 17.89
N HIS A 85 -4.63 -10.11 18.37
CA HIS A 85 -5.14 -9.01 17.55
C HIS A 85 -4.53 -7.66 17.91
N ALA A 86 -3.65 -7.60 18.91
CA ALA A 86 -2.93 -6.39 19.34
C ALA A 86 -2.30 -5.59 18.18
N PHE A 87 -1.82 -6.26 17.14
CA PHE A 87 -1.20 -5.61 15.99
C PHE A 87 -2.19 -4.85 15.08
N LEU A 88 -3.50 -5.08 15.21
CA LEU A 88 -4.53 -4.28 14.53
C LEU A 88 -4.43 -2.78 14.92
N SER A 89 -3.84 -2.47 16.08
CA SER A 89 -3.56 -1.08 16.52
C SER A 89 -2.47 -0.38 15.69
N THR A 90 -1.70 -1.11 14.89
CA THR A 90 -0.50 -0.57 14.22
C THR A 90 -0.77 -0.03 12.81
N PHE A 91 -1.97 -0.21 12.28
CA PHE A 91 -2.38 0.26 10.95
C PHE A 91 -3.86 0.62 10.91
N ASP A 92 -4.24 1.52 10.01
CA ASP A 92 -5.64 1.83 9.73
C ASP A 92 -6.22 0.73 8.83
N THR A 93 -7.36 0.14 9.22
CA THR A 93 -8.03 -0.88 8.43
C THR A 93 -9.07 -0.27 7.50
N ILE A 94 -8.92 -0.51 6.20
CA ILE A 94 -9.82 -0.01 5.16
C ILE A 94 -10.45 -1.19 4.42
N PHE A 95 -11.77 -1.30 4.44
CA PHE A 95 -12.49 -2.25 3.60
C PHE A 95 -12.96 -1.60 2.30
N VAL A 96 -12.70 -2.27 1.17
CA VAL A 96 -13.22 -1.91 -0.15
C VAL A 96 -14.18 -3.02 -0.57
N ILE A 97 -15.48 -2.72 -0.54
CA ILE A 97 -16.53 -3.70 -0.79
C ILE A 97 -17.00 -3.59 -2.22
N ASP A 98 -16.95 -4.71 -2.93
CA ASP A 98 -17.62 -4.86 -4.22
C ASP A 98 -19.13 -4.78 -4.02
N ASP A 99 -19.72 -3.74 -4.57
CA ASP A 99 -21.15 -3.54 -4.68
C ASP A 99 -21.60 -3.62 -6.14
N SER A 100 -20.87 -4.34 -7.01
CA SER A 100 -21.29 -4.58 -8.40
C SER A 100 -22.52 -5.49 -8.46
N SER A 101 -23.13 -5.56 -9.64
CA SER A 101 -24.40 -6.29 -9.82
C SER A 101 -24.28 -7.80 -9.54
N SER A 102 -23.10 -8.41 -9.65
CA SER A 102 -22.87 -9.84 -9.38
C SER A 102 -23.01 -10.19 -7.90
N MET A 103 -22.76 -9.23 -7.01
CA MET A 103 -22.84 -9.41 -5.56
C MET A 103 -24.28 -9.53 -5.04
N ALA A 104 -25.29 -9.25 -5.87
CA ALA A 104 -26.69 -9.24 -5.45
C ALA A 104 -27.16 -10.56 -4.82
N GLY A 105 -27.94 -10.45 -3.74
CA GLY A 105 -28.49 -11.61 -3.03
C GLY A 105 -27.55 -12.14 -1.96
N ARG A 106 -27.23 -13.44 -2.04
CA ARG A 106 -26.55 -14.17 -0.97
C ARG A 106 -25.16 -13.61 -0.64
N LEU A 107 -24.35 -13.29 -1.65
CA LEU A 107 -22.98 -12.80 -1.44
C LEU A 107 -22.97 -11.46 -0.70
N TRP A 108 -23.87 -10.55 -1.05
CA TRP A 108 -24.05 -9.29 -0.33
C TRP A 108 -24.40 -9.49 1.15
N GLN A 109 -25.28 -10.46 1.45
CA GLN A 109 -25.66 -10.80 2.83
C GLN A 109 -24.49 -11.40 3.61
N GLU A 110 -23.71 -12.29 2.98
CA GLU A 110 -22.52 -12.87 3.61
C GLU A 110 -21.47 -11.82 3.97
N VAL A 111 -21.21 -10.87 3.06
CA VAL A 111 -20.28 -9.76 3.35
C VAL A 111 -20.79 -8.87 4.48
N HIS A 112 -22.10 -8.60 4.52
CA HIS A 112 -22.72 -7.86 5.61
C HIS A 112 -22.52 -8.53 6.97
N GLU A 113 -22.77 -9.84 7.05
CA GLU A 113 -22.63 -10.63 8.28
C GLU A 113 -21.17 -10.66 8.77
N VAL A 114 -20.22 -10.80 7.85
CA VAL A 114 -18.81 -10.81 8.23
C VAL A 114 -18.34 -9.44 8.70
N LEU A 115 -18.65 -8.35 8.00
CA LEU A 115 -18.28 -7.01 8.45
C LEU A 115 -18.92 -6.68 9.80
N SER A 116 -20.16 -7.12 10.04
CA SER A 116 -20.83 -6.99 11.33
C SER A 116 -20.07 -7.70 12.45
N THR A 117 -19.44 -8.84 12.15
CA THR A 117 -18.64 -9.59 13.14
C THR A 117 -17.25 -8.99 13.34
N ILE A 118 -16.64 -8.43 12.28
CA ILE A 118 -15.26 -7.95 12.32
C ILE A 118 -15.14 -6.53 12.85
N ALA A 119 -16.11 -5.65 12.57
CA ALA A 119 -16.04 -4.26 13.01
C ALA A 119 -15.78 -4.14 14.53
N PRO A 120 -16.50 -4.87 15.42
CA PRO A 120 -16.19 -4.87 16.85
C PRO A 120 -14.76 -5.32 17.19
N ILE A 121 -14.25 -6.35 16.51
CA ILE A 121 -12.91 -6.91 16.74
C ILE A 121 -11.81 -5.93 16.32
N CYS A 122 -11.98 -5.27 15.17
CA CYS A 122 -11.07 -4.21 14.75
C CYS A 122 -11.11 -3.05 15.75
N THR A 123 -12.30 -2.63 16.17
CA THR A 123 -12.46 -1.43 17.00
C THR A 123 -12.03 -1.59 18.46
N SER A 124 -11.92 -2.84 18.95
CA SER A 124 -11.36 -3.09 20.28
C SER A 124 -9.84 -2.87 20.32
N HIS A 125 -9.17 -2.90 19.18
CA HIS A 125 -7.72 -2.71 19.05
C HIS A 125 -7.36 -1.40 18.33
N ASP A 126 -8.28 -0.88 17.52
CA ASP A 126 -8.13 0.38 16.82
C ASP A 126 -9.32 1.33 17.13
N PRO A 127 -9.16 2.25 18.10
CA PRO A 127 -10.28 3.06 18.60
C PRO A 127 -10.78 4.13 17.62
N ASP A 128 -10.02 4.44 16.56
CA ASP A 128 -10.51 5.29 15.45
C ASP A 128 -11.56 4.56 14.58
N GLY A 129 -11.52 3.22 14.53
CA GLY A 129 -12.46 2.35 13.84
C GLY A 129 -12.02 2.00 12.42
N ILE A 130 -12.93 1.41 11.64
CA ILE A 130 -12.63 1.01 10.25
C ILE A 130 -13.22 1.99 9.25
N ASP A 131 -12.55 2.13 8.11
CA ASP A 131 -13.09 2.85 6.97
C ASP A 131 -13.67 1.87 5.95
N ILE A 132 -14.82 2.20 5.37
CA ILE A 132 -15.50 1.39 4.36
C ILE A 132 -15.71 2.21 3.09
N TYR A 133 -15.29 1.67 1.96
CA TYR A 133 -15.54 2.20 0.63
C TYR A 133 -16.26 1.14 -0.21
N PHE A 134 -17.19 1.56 -1.06
CA PHE A 134 -17.76 0.68 -2.09
C PHE A 134 -17.12 0.93 -3.46
N LEU A 135 -17.10 -0.06 -4.36
CA LEU A 135 -16.57 0.13 -5.71
C LEU A 135 -17.36 1.17 -6.52
N ASN A 136 -18.69 1.10 -6.48
CA ASN A 136 -19.61 1.91 -7.26
C ASN A 136 -20.23 3.03 -6.41
N HIS A 137 -20.81 2.69 -5.26
CA HIS A 137 -21.46 3.66 -4.39
C HIS A 137 -20.47 4.68 -3.78
N ARG A 138 -20.92 5.93 -3.61
CA ARG A 138 -20.16 7.02 -3.01
C ARG A 138 -21.03 7.75 -2.00
N SER A 139 -20.53 7.90 -0.77
CA SER A 139 -21.14 8.78 0.22
C SER A 139 -20.94 10.26 -0.16
N SER A 140 -21.63 11.17 0.53
CA SER A 140 -21.37 12.61 0.43
C SER A 140 -20.16 13.08 1.25
N ASN A 141 -19.48 12.19 1.97
CA ASN A 141 -18.37 12.57 2.83
C ASN A 141 -17.14 12.93 1.98
N VAL A 142 -16.46 14.02 2.35
CA VAL A 142 -15.32 14.55 1.60
C VAL A 142 -13.98 13.88 1.94
N GLY A 143 -13.93 13.05 2.98
CA GLY A 143 -12.70 12.47 3.49
C GLY A 143 -11.86 13.45 4.31
N SER A 144 -10.57 13.19 4.40
CA SER A 144 -9.60 13.97 5.17
C SER A 144 -8.29 14.12 4.37
N GLY A 145 -7.21 14.58 4.99
CA GLY A 145 -5.92 14.72 4.30
C GLY A 145 -5.36 13.40 3.75
N THR A 146 -5.75 12.26 4.35
CA THR A 146 -5.34 10.90 3.97
C THR A 146 -6.50 10.06 3.41
N GLN A 147 -7.73 10.29 3.87
CA GLN A 147 -8.92 9.56 3.41
C GLN A 147 -9.47 10.14 2.11
N ALA A 148 -9.80 9.27 1.17
CA ALA A 148 -10.43 9.66 -0.09
C ALA A 148 -11.91 10.01 0.10
N PRO A 149 -12.50 10.89 -0.72
CA PRO A 149 -13.93 11.18 -0.66
C PRO A 149 -14.80 9.97 -1.03
N GLY A 150 -16.08 10.05 -0.65
CA GLY A 150 -17.09 9.05 -0.97
C GLY A 150 -16.95 7.75 -0.20
N GLY A 151 -16.26 7.77 0.94
CA GLY A 151 -16.15 6.66 1.89
C GLY A 151 -17.00 6.87 3.14
N TYR A 152 -17.05 5.85 3.98
CA TYR A 152 -17.69 5.84 5.28
C TYR A 152 -16.60 5.61 6.32
N TYR A 153 -16.37 6.60 7.18
CA TYR A 153 -15.17 6.59 8.03
C TYR A 153 -15.49 6.25 9.46
N GLN A 154 -14.50 5.72 10.18
CA GLN A 154 -14.57 5.52 11.62
C GLN A 154 -15.80 4.73 12.07
N ILE A 155 -16.12 3.67 11.33
CA ILE A 155 -17.19 2.73 11.64
C ILE A 155 -16.74 1.90 12.84
N ARG A 156 -17.51 1.97 13.93
CA ARG A 156 -17.15 1.42 15.24
C ARG A 156 -18.04 0.31 15.75
N ASN A 157 -19.23 0.14 15.17
CA ASN A 157 -20.19 -0.82 15.68
C ASN A 157 -21.07 -1.41 14.59
N VAL A 158 -21.69 -2.53 14.94
CA VAL A 158 -22.58 -3.30 14.08
C VAL A 158 -23.74 -2.45 13.55
N ASN A 159 -24.33 -1.57 14.37
CA ASN A 159 -25.45 -0.73 13.95
C ASN A 159 -25.08 0.27 12.84
N GLN A 160 -23.81 0.70 12.76
CA GLN A 160 -23.33 1.51 11.65
C GLN A 160 -23.17 0.68 10.37
N VAL A 161 -22.63 -0.54 10.47
CA VAL A 161 -22.51 -1.49 9.36
C VAL A 161 -23.90 -1.86 8.82
N GLN A 162 -24.84 -2.17 9.70
CA GLN A 162 -26.21 -2.50 9.31
C GLN A 162 -26.88 -1.37 8.53
N ARG A 163 -26.86 -0.14 9.05
CA ARG A 163 -27.42 1.04 8.35
C ARG A 163 -26.77 1.26 7.00
N LEU A 164 -25.46 0.99 6.90
CA LEU A 164 -24.73 1.11 5.65
C LEU A 164 -25.28 0.14 4.60
N PHE A 165 -25.38 -1.14 4.93
CA PHE A 165 -25.90 -2.17 4.04
C PHE A 165 -27.41 -2.04 3.77
N GLU A 166 -28.16 -1.41 4.67
CA GLU A 166 -29.56 -1.03 4.42
C GLU A 166 -29.68 0.10 3.38
N SER A 167 -28.70 1.00 3.31
CA SER A 167 -28.69 2.16 2.40
C SER A 167 -28.05 1.91 1.02
N VAL A 168 -27.19 0.90 0.90
CA VAL A 168 -26.47 0.57 -0.33
C VAL A 168 -27.04 -0.70 -0.96
N ARG A 169 -27.17 -0.71 -2.29
CA ARG A 169 -27.63 -1.87 -3.06
C ARG A 169 -26.61 -2.21 -4.14
N PRO A 170 -26.32 -3.50 -4.36
CA PRO A 170 -25.43 -3.93 -5.45
C PRO A 170 -25.92 -3.43 -6.81
N CYS A 171 -25.05 -2.72 -7.54
CA CYS A 171 -25.25 -2.17 -8.87
C CYS A 171 -23.91 -1.82 -9.55
N GLY A 172 -23.92 -1.75 -10.88
CA GLY A 172 -22.72 -1.36 -11.64
C GLY A 172 -21.74 -2.53 -11.84
N SER A 173 -20.48 -2.19 -12.08
CA SER A 173 -19.42 -3.12 -12.48
C SER A 173 -18.29 -3.16 -11.45
N THR A 174 -17.37 -4.12 -11.60
CA THR A 174 -16.25 -4.32 -10.68
C THR A 174 -15.07 -3.42 -11.08
N THR A 175 -15.20 -2.10 -10.95
CA THR A 175 -14.11 -1.13 -11.28
C THR A 175 -13.12 -0.98 -10.14
N THR A 176 -12.39 -2.06 -9.86
CA THR A 176 -11.45 -2.19 -8.74
C THR A 176 -10.30 -1.19 -8.82
N GLY A 177 -9.66 -1.06 -9.99
CA GLY A 177 -8.51 -0.17 -10.18
C GLY A 177 -8.86 1.29 -9.94
N THR A 178 -10.01 1.73 -10.47
CA THR A 178 -10.53 3.09 -10.31
C THR A 178 -10.75 3.44 -8.84
N ARG A 179 -11.32 2.50 -8.06
CA ARG A 179 -11.56 2.74 -6.64
C ARG A 179 -10.28 2.71 -5.83
N LEU A 180 -9.37 1.79 -6.11
CA LEU A 180 -8.04 1.77 -5.49
C LEU A 180 -7.26 3.06 -5.77
N GLN A 181 -7.30 3.58 -7.01
CA GLN A 181 -6.68 4.85 -7.37
C GLN A 181 -7.22 6.00 -6.51
N SER A 182 -8.54 6.05 -6.32
CA SER A 182 -9.19 7.07 -5.49
C SER A 182 -8.68 7.03 -4.05
N ILE A 183 -8.48 5.83 -3.49
CA ILE A 183 -8.08 5.62 -2.08
C ILE A 183 -6.58 5.84 -1.88
N LEU A 184 -5.75 5.26 -2.74
CA LEU A 184 -4.28 5.33 -2.63
C LEU A 184 -3.74 6.73 -2.91
N LYS A 185 -4.32 7.46 -3.87
CA LYS A 185 -3.81 8.77 -4.29
C LYS A 185 -3.68 9.79 -3.14
N PRO A 186 -4.71 10.10 -2.32
CA PRO A 186 -4.58 11.07 -1.23
C PRO A 186 -3.57 10.61 -0.18
N TYR A 187 -3.61 9.33 0.20
CA TYR A 187 -2.69 8.76 1.18
C TYR A 187 -1.22 8.82 0.73
N VAL A 188 -0.92 8.31 -0.47
CA VAL A 188 0.45 8.33 -1.03
C VAL A 188 0.94 9.76 -1.24
N SER A 189 0.07 10.68 -1.67
CA SER A 189 0.40 12.10 -1.77
C SER A 189 0.70 12.72 -0.40
N HIS A 190 -0.03 12.34 0.64
CA HIS A 190 0.17 12.83 2.01
C HIS A 190 1.54 12.43 2.57
N ILE A 191 1.89 11.15 2.47
CA ILE A 191 3.20 10.65 2.94
C ILE A 191 4.36 11.17 2.08
N SER A 192 4.14 11.37 0.78
CA SER A 192 5.17 11.92 -0.10
C SER A 192 5.56 13.35 0.28
N ARG A 193 4.58 14.17 0.70
CA ARG A 193 4.84 15.54 1.23
C ARG A 193 5.53 15.54 2.58
N ARG A 194 5.53 14.42 3.30
CA ARG A 194 6.12 14.24 4.63
C ARG A 194 7.17 13.14 4.64
N ALA A 195 7.89 12.95 3.53
CA ALA A 195 8.81 11.82 3.37
C ALA A 195 9.88 11.76 4.48
N GLU A 196 10.33 12.91 5.01
CA GLU A 196 11.28 12.99 6.14
C GLU A 196 10.71 12.47 7.46
N ASN A 197 9.38 12.45 7.60
CA ASN A 197 8.66 12.02 8.80
C ASN A 197 7.60 10.96 8.44
N ILE A 198 7.91 10.05 7.53
CA ILE A 198 6.93 9.07 7.04
C ILE A 198 6.33 8.21 8.16
N ASP A 199 7.14 7.88 9.16
CA ASP A 199 6.76 7.09 10.34
C ASP A 199 5.70 7.80 11.22
N SER A 200 5.43 9.10 10.99
CA SER A 200 4.35 9.83 11.65
C SER A 200 2.97 9.57 11.06
N THR A 201 2.90 8.92 9.89
CA THR A 201 1.64 8.51 9.26
C THR A 201 1.42 7.02 9.49
N LYS A 202 0.32 6.69 10.16
CA LYS A 202 -0.08 5.30 10.43
C LYS A 202 -0.20 4.53 9.09
N PRO A 203 0.41 3.35 8.96
CA PRO A 203 0.25 2.47 7.80
C PRO A 203 -1.21 2.14 7.51
N VAL A 204 -1.55 1.78 6.27
CA VAL A 204 -2.92 1.37 5.89
C VAL A 204 -2.95 -0.08 5.43
N ASN A 205 -3.98 -0.82 5.80
CA ASN A 205 -4.29 -2.15 5.29
C ASN A 205 -5.63 -2.13 4.56
N ILE A 206 -5.60 -2.21 3.22
CA ILE A 206 -6.76 -2.15 2.34
C ILE A 206 -7.19 -3.58 2.00
N ILE A 207 -8.41 -3.96 2.40
CA ILE A 207 -8.98 -5.28 2.17
C ILE A 207 -10.11 -5.14 1.15
N VAL A 208 -9.88 -5.63 -0.06
CA VAL A 208 -10.84 -5.63 -1.15
C VAL A 208 -11.65 -6.93 -1.10
N ILE A 209 -12.96 -6.84 -0.88
CA ILE A 209 -13.87 -7.99 -0.86
C ILE A 209 -14.68 -7.99 -2.17
N THR A 210 -14.54 -9.03 -2.99
CA THR A 210 -15.15 -9.10 -4.34
C THR A 210 -15.49 -10.53 -4.76
N ASP A 211 -16.52 -10.70 -5.59
CA ASP A 211 -16.86 -11.97 -6.24
C ASP A 211 -16.45 -12.03 -7.72
N GLY A 212 -15.94 -10.93 -8.26
CA GLY A 212 -15.83 -10.68 -9.69
C GLY A 212 -14.41 -10.39 -10.16
N CYS A 213 -14.22 -10.57 -11.47
CA CYS A 213 -13.02 -10.09 -12.15
C CYS A 213 -13.09 -8.55 -12.30
N PRO A 214 -12.00 -7.81 -12.03
CA PRO A 214 -11.92 -6.40 -12.35
C PRO A 214 -12.32 -6.11 -13.81
N THR A 215 -13.15 -5.08 -13.99
CA THR A 215 -13.58 -4.59 -15.32
C THR A 215 -12.69 -3.47 -15.85
N ASP A 216 -11.72 -3.05 -15.04
CA ASP A 216 -10.66 -2.10 -15.35
C ASP A 216 -9.29 -2.73 -15.01
N ASP A 217 -8.24 -1.90 -14.99
CA ASP A 217 -6.86 -2.34 -14.79
C ASP A 217 -6.35 -1.94 -13.38
N PRO A 218 -6.55 -2.78 -12.35
CA PRO A 218 -5.99 -2.53 -11.02
C PRO A 218 -4.47 -2.70 -10.96
N GLU A 219 -3.88 -3.54 -11.82
CA GLU A 219 -2.44 -3.82 -11.84
C GLU A 219 -1.64 -2.54 -12.11
N SER A 220 -2.00 -1.80 -13.16
CA SER A 220 -1.35 -0.53 -13.50
C SER A 220 -1.43 0.49 -12.37
N ILE A 221 -2.56 0.54 -11.65
CA ILE A 221 -2.78 1.45 -10.52
C ILE A 221 -1.90 1.07 -9.33
N ILE A 222 -1.86 -0.21 -8.99
CA ILE A 222 -1.03 -0.72 -7.90
C ILE A 222 0.45 -0.48 -8.21
N THR A 223 0.89 -0.85 -9.41
CA THR A 223 2.26 -0.64 -9.90
C THR A 223 2.67 0.84 -9.86
N HIS A 224 1.77 1.74 -10.25
CA HIS A 224 2.02 3.18 -10.18
C HIS A 224 2.30 3.66 -8.75
N HIS A 225 1.44 3.30 -7.79
CA HIS A 225 1.62 3.72 -6.40
C HIS A 225 2.77 3.02 -5.71
N ALA A 226 3.03 1.75 -6.01
CA ALA A 226 4.18 1.02 -5.52
C ALA A 226 5.49 1.70 -5.89
N LYS A 227 5.66 2.06 -7.17
CA LYS A 227 6.83 2.82 -7.65
C LYS A 227 6.97 4.18 -6.97
N ASN A 228 5.86 4.85 -6.64
CA ASN A 228 5.90 6.12 -5.92
C ASN A 228 6.32 5.93 -4.45
N LEU A 229 5.83 4.88 -3.78
CA LEU A 229 6.25 4.51 -2.43
C LEU A 229 7.76 4.21 -2.37
N ASP A 230 8.30 3.52 -3.38
CA ASP A 230 9.72 3.18 -3.42
C ASP A 230 10.61 4.42 -3.64
N LYS A 231 10.17 5.38 -4.46
CA LYS A 231 10.89 6.66 -4.67
C LYS A 231 11.08 7.43 -3.37
N ILE A 232 10.09 7.41 -2.48
CA ILE A 232 10.16 8.08 -1.18
C ILE A 232 10.74 7.16 -0.09
N LYS A 233 11.25 5.97 -0.46
CA LYS A 233 11.79 4.95 0.44
C LYS A 233 10.81 4.58 1.57
N ALA A 234 9.52 4.50 1.24
CA ALA A 234 8.50 4.19 2.23
C ALA A 234 8.71 2.77 2.79
N PRO A 235 8.52 2.57 4.12
CA PRO A 235 8.61 1.25 4.73
C PRO A 235 7.73 0.24 3.96
N PRO A 236 8.19 -1.01 3.71
CA PRO A 236 7.44 -2.00 2.92
C PRO A 236 5.97 -2.15 3.36
N HIS A 237 5.72 -2.07 4.67
CA HIS A 237 4.41 -2.21 5.29
C HIS A 237 3.55 -0.94 5.29
N GLN A 238 4.01 0.20 4.76
CA GLN A 238 3.28 1.48 4.80
C GLN A 238 1.90 1.40 4.13
N VAL A 239 1.78 0.54 3.12
CA VAL A 239 0.53 0.22 2.43
C VAL A 239 0.48 -1.29 2.25
N GLY A 240 -0.62 -1.89 2.68
CA GLY A 240 -1.01 -3.23 2.28
C GLY A 240 -2.32 -3.23 1.50
N ILE A 241 -2.40 -4.10 0.49
CA ILE A 241 -3.61 -4.41 -0.24
C ILE A 241 -3.81 -5.92 -0.15
N GLN A 242 -5.03 -6.34 0.15
CA GLN A 242 -5.40 -7.72 0.23
C GLN A 242 -6.69 -7.95 -0.53
N PHE A 243 -6.67 -8.88 -1.48
CA PHE A 243 -7.88 -9.31 -2.17
C PHE A 243 -8.47 -10.51 -1.46
N PHE A 244 -9.75 -10.42 -1.13
CA PHE A 244 -10.51 -11.46 -0.51
C PHE A 244 -11.69 -11.82 -1.40
N GLN A 245 -11.58 -12.98 -2.05
CA GLN A 245 -12.63 -13.47 -2.93
C GLN A 245 -13.78 -14.07 -2.12
N VAL A 246 -15.00 -13.63 -2.40
CA VAL A 246 -16.24 -14.27 -1.97
C VAL A 246 -16.89 -15.04 -3.12
N GLY A 247 -17.64 -16.09 -2.81
CA GLY A 247 -18.14 -17.01 -3.83
C GLY A 247 -17.04 -17.84 -4.50
N ASN A 248 -17.37 -18.46 -5.63
CA ASN A 248 -16.52 -19.47 -6.29
C ASN A 248 -16.35 -19.22 -7.79
N ALA A 249 -16.54 -17.97 -8.24
CA ALA A 249 -16.37 -17.61 -9.63
C ALA A 249 -14.92 -17.84 -10.09
N LEU A 250 -14.72 -18.83 -10.97
CA LEU A 250 -13.39 -19.20 -11.47
C LEU A 250 -12.68 -18.03 -12.18
N GLY A 251 -13.45 -17.17 -12.85
CA GLY A 251 -12.91 -15.98 -13.50
C GLY A 251 -12.29 -14.98 -12.51
N ALA A 252 -12.94 -14.77 -11.36
CA ALA A 252 -12.39 -13.94 -10.30
C ALA A 252 -11.14 -14.57 -9.68
N THR A 253 -11.17 -15.88 -9.40
CA THR A 253 -10.01 -16.61 -8.87
C THR A 253 -8.80 -16.49 -9.81
N LYS A 254 -9.03 -16.67 -11.11
CA LYS A 254 -7.97 -16.57 -12.11
C LYS A 254 -7.41 -15.15 -12.19
N ALA A 255 -8.28 -14.14 -12.28
CA ALA A 255 -7.87 -12.74 -12.38
C ALA A 255 -7.08 -12.25 -11.16
N LEU A 256 -7.50 -12.63 -9.95
CA LEU A 256 -6.77 -12.29 -8.73
C LEU A 256 -5.41 -12.96 -8.66
N ARG A 257 -5.31 -14.22 -9.11
CA ARG A 257 -4.03 -14.94 -9.17
C ARG A 257 -3.07 -14.33 -10.18
N GLU A 258 -3.57 -14.02 -11.39
CA GLU A 258 -2.78 -13.35 -12.44
C GLU A 258 -2.28 -11.99 -11.92
N LEU A 259 -3.14 -11.21 -11.26
CA LEU A 259 -2.74 -9.94 -10.64
C LEU A 259 -1.60 -10.10 -9.60
N ASP A 260 -1.64 -11.15 -8.78
CA ASP A 260 -0.60 -11.41 -7.77
C ASP A 260 0.73 -11.83 -8.44
N ASP A 261 0.66 -12.77 -9.39
CA ASP A 261 1.82 -13.29 -10.13
C ASP A 261 2.50 -12.16 -10.95
N ASP A 262 1.72 -11.36 -11.68
CA ASP A 262 2.22 -10.27 -12.55
C ASP A 262 2.95 -9.17 -11.75
N LEU A 263 2.48 -8.86 -10.54
CA LEU A 263 3.14 -7.89 -9.65
C LEU A 263 4.48 -8.41 -9.12
N VAL A 264 4.56 -9.71 -8.81
CA VAL A 264 5.80 -10.36 -8.38
C VAL A 264 6.82 -10.37 -9.53
N GLU A 265 6.39 -10.72 -10.75
CA GLU A 265 7.26 -10.77 -11.93
C GLU A 265 7.85 -9.40 -12.29
N GLN A 266 7.08 -8.32 -12.07
CA GLN A 266 7.53 -6.95 -12.28
C GLN A 266 8.50 -6.42 -11.21
N GLY A 267 8.80 -7.23 -10.19
CA GLY A 267 9.67 -6.82 -9.09
C GLY A 267 9.08 -5.68 -8.24
N ILE A 268 7.75 -5.60 -8.20
CA ILE A 268 7.05 -4.63 -7.36
C ILE A 268 7.27 -5.00 -5.89
N ARG A 269 7.37 -3.99 -5.02
CA ARG A 269 7.40 -4.20 -3.56
C ARG A 269 6.26 -5.11 -3.13
N ASP A 270 6.56 -6.00 -2.19
CA ASP A 270 5.59 -6.92 -1.57
C ASP A 270 4.55 -6.13 -0.76
N MET A 271 3.44 -5.79 -1.41
CA MET A 271 2.34 -5.02 -0.83
C MET A 271 0.95 -5.55 -1.16
N VAL A 272 0.84 -6.54 -2.06
CA VAL A 272 -0.42 -7.20 -2.44
C VAL A 272 -0.37 -8.65 -1.94
N ASP A 273 -1.48 -9.13 -1.38
CA ASP A 273 -1.70 -10.55 -1.10
C ASP A 273 -3.11 -10.94 -1.58
N THR A 274 -3.29 -12.19 -2.02
CA THR A 274 -4.61 -12.70 -2.42
C THR A 274 -5.05 -13.87 -1.54
N ALA A 275 -6.32 -13.90 -1.19
CA ALA A 275 -6.95 -14.97 -0.43
C ALA A 275 -8.33 -15.30 -1.00
N THR A 276 -8.62 -16.60 -1.11
CA THR A 276 -9.94 -17.08 -1.56
C THR A 276 -10.65 -17.78 -0.41
N TRP A 277 -11.91 -17.44 -0.17
CA TRP A 277 -12.78 -18.26 0.65
C TRP A 277 -13.44 -19.34 -0.19
N ASN A 278 -12.97 -20.58 -0.02
CA ASN A 278 -13.67 -21.74 -0.54
C ASN A 278 -14.57 -22.32 0.56
N SER A 279 -15.88 -22.32 0.34
CA SER A 279 -16.91 -23.01 1.13
C SER A 279 -16.69 -24.54 1.26
N SER A 280 -15.61 -25.08 0.69
CA SER A 280 -15.29 -26.51 0.65
C SER A 280 -14.32 -26.95 1.77
N THR A 281 -13.95 -26.06 2.70
CA THR A 281 -12.97 -26.36 3.75
C THR A 281 -13.67 -27.06 4.94
N SER A 282 -13.80 -28.39 4.85
CA SER A 282 -14.05 -29.44 5.88
C SER A 282 -15.07 -29.27 7.02
N ASP A 283 -15.49 -28.07 7.40
CA ASP A 283 -16.66 -27.85 8.23
C ASP A 283 -17.83 -27.51 7.32
N ASN A 284 -18.95 -28.20 7.49
CA ASN A 284 -20.18 -28.07 6.69
C ASN A 284 -20.87 -26.68 6.79
N SER A 285 -20.13 -25.62 7.16
CA SER A 285 -20.59 -24.23 7.08
C SER A 285 -20.38 -23.72 5.66
N GLN A 286 -21.48 -23.62 4.90
CA GLN A 286 -21.46 -23.03 3.56
C GLN A 286 -21.24 -21.50 3.56
N THR A 287 -21.03 -20.87 4.72
CA THR A 287 -21.10 -19.40 4.90
C THR A 287 -19.72 -18.77 5.10
N LEU A 288 -19.54 -17.56 4.58
CA LEU A 288 -18.35 -16.73 4.81
C LEU A 288 -18.15 -16.53 6.31
N SER A 289 -17.09 -17.08 6.91
CA SER A 289 -16.87 -16.94 8.36
C SER A 289 -16.06 -15.69 8.69
N ALA A 290 -16.41 -15.06 9.80
CA ALA A 290 -15.63 -13.96 10.35
C ALA A 290 -14.19 -14.39 10.68
N GLU A 291 -13.98 -15.65 11.04
CA GLU A 291 -12.65 -16.22 11.27
C GLU A 291 -11.84 -16.31 9.98
N GLY A 292 -12.46 -16.59 8.83
CA GLY A 292 -11.81 -16.58 7.53
C GLY A 292 -11.31 -15.19 7.14
N ILE A 293 -12.17 -14.17 7.23
CA ILE A 293 -11.75 -12.79 6.95
C ILE A 293 -10.78 -12.29 8.02
N LEU A 294 -10.97 -12.63 9.30
CA LEU A 294 -10.04 -12.26 10.36
C LEU A 294 -8.68 -12.90 10.11
N LYS A 295 -8.58 -14.19 9.76
CA LYS A 295 -7.33 -14.83 9.37
C LYS A 295 -6.68 -14.15 8.16
N VAL A 296 -7.48 -13.61 7.24
CA VAL A 296 -7.01 -12.84 6.08
C VAL A 296 -6.44 -11.50 6.53
N VAL A 297 -7.23 -10.70 7.27
CA VAL A 297 -6.84 -9.44 7.93
C VAL A 297 -5.54 -9.62 8.72
N LEU A 298 -5.42 -10.75 9.43
CA LEU A 298 -4.29 -11.04 10.30
C LEU A 298 -3.09 -11.62 9.53
N GLY A 299 -3.33 -12.55 8.60
CA GLY A 299 -2.31 -13.38 7.98
C GLY A 299 -1.43 -12.67 6.95
N ALA A 300 -1.99 -11.74 6.17
CA ALA A 300 -1.20 -10.92 5.23
C ALA A 300 -0.25 -9.97 5.96
N VAL A 301 -0.68 -9.44 7.10
CA VAL A 301 0.12 -8.50 7.91
C VAL A 301 1.20 -9.24 8.70
N VAL A 302 0.88 -10.40 9.29
CA VAL A 302 1.85 -11.25 10.03
C VAL A 302 3.06 -11.62 9.16
N ARG A 303 2.83 -12.08 7.92
CA ARG A 303 3.92 -12.44 6.98
C ARG A 303 4.84 -11.27 6.65
N ARG A 304 4.33 -10.05 6.67
CA ARG A 304 5.09 -8.83 6.35
C ARG A 304 5.88 -8.32 7.55
N LEU A 305 5.32 -8.43 8.75
CA LEU A 305 6.02 -8.08 10.01
C LEU A 305 7.13 -9.10 10.34
N ASP A 306 6.92 -10.39 10.10
CA ASP A 306 7.93 -11.43 10.34
C ASP A 306 9.14 -11.34 9.39
N ARG A 307 8.94 -10.88 8.15
CA ARG A 307 10.03 -10.61 7.19
C ARG A 307 10.95 -9.45 7.59
N ARG A 308 10.51 -8.58 8.51
CA ARG A 308 11.33 -7.50 9.09
C ARG A 308 12.32 -8.04 10.13
N ALA A 309 11.90 -9.00 10.95
CA ALA A 309 12.74 -9.57 12.00
C ALA A 309 13.97 -10.29 11.40
N THR A 310 13.81 -10.94 10.24
CA THR A 310 14.88 -11.73 9.60
C THR A 310 15.89 -10.90 8.81
N ARG A 311 15.57 -9.66 8.41
CA ARG A 311 16.53 -8.76 7.71
C ARG A 311 17.34 -7.85 8.65
N GLY A 312 17.03 -7.87 9.95
CA GLY A 312 17.70 -7.07 10.98
C GLY A 312 18.92 -7.72 11.62
N ASP A 313 19.18 -9.01 11.36
CA ASP A 313 20.35 -9.73 11.88
C ASP A 313 21.42 -9.86 10.78
N PRO A 314 22.44 -9.00 10.73
CA PRO A 314 23.69 -9.38 10.09
C PRO A 314 24.29 -10.50 10.96
N GLN A 315 24.21 -11.74 10.46
CA GLN A 315 24.94 -12.87 11.04
C GLN A 315 26.38 -12.43 11.32
N GLY A 316 26.70 -12.29 12.61
CA GLY A 316 28.06 -12.12 13.08
C GLY A 316 28.88 -13.30 12.59
N ARG A 317 29.85 -13.01 11.71
CA ARG A 317 30.98 -13.90 11.48
C ARG A 317 31.71 -14.04 12.82
N SER A 318 31.58 -15.20 13.44
CA SER A 318 32.55 -15.65 14.44
C SER A 318 33.72 -16.31 13.71
N TYR A 319 34.92 -15.85 14.06
CA TYR A 319 36.22 -16.37 13.66
C TYR A 319 36.44 -17.81 14.13
#